data_AF-D5RIA1-F1
#
_entry.id   AF-D5RIA1-F1
#
_cell.length_a   1.000
_cell.length_b   1.000
_cell.length_c   1.000
_cell.angle_alpha   90.00
_cell.angle_beta   90.00
_cell.angle_gamma   90.00
#
_symmetry.space_group_name_H-M   'P 1'
#
loop_
_entity.id
_entity.type
_entity.pdbx_description
1 polymer ?
#
loop_
_entity_poly.entity_id
_entity_poly.type
_entity_poly.pdbx_seq_one_letter_code
_entity_poly.pdbx_strand_id
1 'polypeptide(L)'
;MFYRSDDLVGFAGYQQQAINLMRTPIWEPGFRVWGTQMIERTAAGDTSAISGAQKATAARINLHLQRQTFYSAPEMAGDTDEDWEG
;
A
#
# COMPACT_ATOMS: atom_id res chain seq x y z
N MET A 1 5.55 4.10 6.18
CA MET A 1 5.73 4.79 4.88
C MET A 1 6.93 4.15 4.16
N PHE A 2 6.91 3.97 2.84
CA PHE A 2 8.09 3.49 2.10
C PHE A 2 9.18 4.56 2.16
N TYR A 3 10.42 4.20 2.50
CA TYR A 3 11.59 5.09 2.37
C TYR A 3 12.50 4.55 1.26
N ARG A 4 13.73 5.00 1.09
CA ARG A 4 14.73 4.21 0.34
C ARG A 4 15.46 3.35 1.37
N SER A 5 15.75 2.09 1.06
CA SER A 5 16.65 1.29 1.89
C SER A 5 18.07 1.67 1.51
N ASP A 6 18.89 1.98 2.50
CA ASP A 6 20.30 2.32 2.28
C ASP A 6 21.13 1.06 1.93
N ASP A 7 20.67 -0.12 2.35
CA ASP A 7 21.40 -1.39 2.20
C ASP A 7 20.96 -2.25 1.01
N LEU A 8 19.74 -2.03 0.49
CA LEU A 8 19.14 -2.85 -0.58
C LEU A 8 18.72 -1.96 -1.74
N VAL A 9 19.18 -2.29 -2.96
CA VAL A 9 18.94 -1.52 -4.18
C VAL A 9 17.91 -2.23 -5.06
N GLY A 10 17.10 -1.47 -5.79
CA GLY A 10 16.13 -2.01 -6.73
C GLY A 10 14.91 -2.65 -6.06
N PHE A 11 14.36 -3.69 -6.69
CA PHE A 11 13.12 -4.33 -6.24
C PHE A 11 13.22 -4.92 -4.82
N ALA A 12 14.36 -5.52 -4.46
CA ALA A 12 14.57 -6.09 -3.13
C ALA A 12 14.39 -5.07 -2.01
N GLY A 13 14.81 -3.82 -2.23
CA GLY A 13 14.58 -2.72 -1.29
C GLY A 13 13.10 -2.40 -1.10
N TYR A 14 12.33 -2.35 -2.20
CA TYR A 14 10.87 -2.15 -2.13
C TYR A 14 10.15 -3.32 -1.47
N GLN A 15 10.55 -4.56 -1.78
CA GLN A 15 9.99 -5.77 -1.15
C GLN A 15 10.22 -5.75 0.36
N GLN A 16 11.44 -5.48 0.81
CA GLN A 16 11.76 -5.44 2.25
C GLN A 16 10.94 -4.36 2.96
N GLN A 17 10.75 -3.21 2.33
CA GLN A 17 9.94 -2.14 2.91
C GLN A 17 8.45 -2.47 2.99
N ALA A 18 7.91 -3.16 1.99
CA ALA A 18 6.54 -3.64 2.01
C ALA A 18 6.34 -4.62 3.17
N ILE A 19 7.26 -5.59 3.33
CA ILE A 19 7.26 -6.54 4.46
C ILE A 19 7.33 -5.79 5.80
N ASN A 20 8.23 -4.81 5.92
CA ASN A 20 8.38 -4.04 7.16
C ASN A 20 7.11 -3.24 7.47
N LEU A 21 6.51 -2.60 6.47
CA LEU A 21 5.29 -1.82 6.63
C LEU A 21 4.12 -2.69 7.11
N MET A 22 3.93 -3.87 6.51
CA MET A 22 2.86 -4.80 6.89
C MET A 22 3.00 -5.35 8.32
N ARG A 23 4.21 -5.27 8.91
CA ARG A 23 4.47 -5.66 10.30
C ARG A 23 4.26 -4.53 11.31
N THR A 24 4.02 -3.30 10.84
CA THR A 24 3.80 -2.16 11.74
C THR A 24 2.38 -2.17 12.30
N PRO A 25 2.15 -1.69 13.54
CA PRO A 25 0.80 -1.57 14.11
C PRO A 25 -0.11 -0.60 13.35
N ILE A 26 0.45 0.27 12.51
CA ILE A 26 -0.29 1.25 11.69
C ILE A 26 -0.76 0.66 10.34
N TRP A 27 -0.44 -0.61 10.09
CA TRP A 27 -0.91 -1.34 8.92
C TRP A 27 -2.31 -1.87 9.18
N GLU A 28 -3.26 -1.40 8.39
CA GLU A 28 -4.67 -1.79 8.48
C GLU A 28 -5.02 -2.64 7.26
N PRO A 29 -5.01 -3.98 7.35
CA PRO A 29 -5.32 -4.85 6.21
C PRO A 29 -6.78 -4.74 5.75
N GLY A 30 -7.66 -4.14 6.58
CA GLY A 30 -9.06 -3.87 6.23
C GLY A 30 -9.24 -2.77 5.19
N PHE A 31 -8.24 -1.91 4.96
CA PHE A 31 -8.28 -0.91 3.88
C PHE A 31 -7.92 -1.59 2.55
N ARG A 32 -8.90 -2.07 1.78
CA ARG A 32 -8.65 -2.83 0.53
C ARG A 32 -8.47 -2.00 -0.74
N VAL A 33 -7.87 -0.81 -0.62
CA VAL A 33 -7.60 0.06 -1.77
C VAL A 33 -6.41 -0.39 -2.62
N TRP A 34 -6.30 0.15 -3.84
CA TRP A 34 -5.20 -0.18 -4.76
C TRP A 34 -3.80 -0.09 -4.11
N GLY A 35 -3.56 0.91 -3.27
CA GLY A 35 -2.29 1.11 -2.59
C GLY A 35 -1.92 -0.01 -1.62
N THR A 36 -2.88 -0.60 -0.91
CA THR A 36 -2.62 -1.73 0.00
C THR A 36 -2.37 -3.02 -0.79
N GLN A 37 -3.15 -3.27 -1.85
CA GLN A 37 -2.93 -4.41 -2.75
C GLN A 37 -1.53 -4.36 -3.39
N MET A 38 -1.07 -3.17 -3.79
CA MET A 38 0.28 -2.98 -4.34
C MET A 38 1.37 -3.29 -3.31
N ILE A 39 1.14 -2.99 -2.03
CA ILE A 39 2.06 -3.31 -0.93
C ILE A 39 2.13 -4.81 -0.70
N GLU A 40 0.98 -5.46 -0.61
CA GLU A 40 0.88 -6.91 -0.37
C GLU A 40 1.55 -7.71 -1.49
N ARG A 41 1.27 -7.35 -2.75
CA ARG A 41 1.91 -7.96 -3.92
C ARG A 41 3.42 -7.75 -3.93
N THR A 42 3.89 -6.55 -3.59
CA THR A 42 5.33 -6.26 -3.48
C THR A 42 5.99 -7.08 -2.37
N ALA A 43 5.36 -7.22 -1.20
CA ALA A 43 5.86 -8.08 -0.13
C ALA A 43 5.95 -9.54 -0.58
N ALA A 44 4.97 -10.02 -1.35
CA ALA A 44 4.92 -11.36 -1.94
C ALA A 44 5.94 -11.58 -3.09
N GLY A 45 6.67 -10.54 -3.51
CA GLY A 45 7.72 -10.65 -4.54
C GLY A 45 7.25 -10.41 -5.97
N ASP A 46 6.04 -9.86 -6.16
CA ASP A 46 5.54 -9.50 -7.49
C ASP A 46 6.26 -8.26 -8.06
N THR A 47 7.10 -8.48 -9.06
CA THR A 47 7.89 -7.42 -9.72
C THR A 47 7.04 -6.48 -10.58
N SER A 48 5.80 -6.87 -10.91
CA SER A 48 4.83 -6.00 -11.59
C SER A 48 4.15 -5.00 -10.65
N ALA A 49 4.26 -5.20 -9.32
CA ALA A 49 3.78 -4.26 -8.31
C ALA A 49 4.76 -3.08 -8.12
N ILE A 50 5.05 -2.66 -6.88
CA ILE A 50 5.98 -1.56 -6.60
C ILE A 50 7.42 -2.00 -6.88
N SER A 51 7.91 -1.68 -8.08
CA SER A 51 9.28 -1.95 -8.53
C SER A 51 10.14 -0.71 -8.78
N GLY A 52 9.59 0.47 -8.53
CA GLY A 52 10.27 1.74 -8.74
C GLY A 52 9.59 2.91 -8.03
N ALA A 53 10.29 4.05 -8.02
CA ALA A 53 9.88 5.23 -7.27
C ALA A 53 8.51 5.77 -7.72
N GLN A 54 8.20 5.70 -9.02
CA GLN A 54 6.91 6.16 -9.55
C GLN A 54 5.72 5.39 -8.95
N LYS A 55 5.79 4.05 -8.97
CA LYS A 55 4.72 3.20 -8.39
C LYS A 55 4.66 3.32 -6.87
N ALA A 56 5.81 3.47 -6.20
CA ALA A 56 5.85 3.72 -4.76
C ALA A 56 5.15 5.04 -4.40
N THR A 57 5.40 6.11 -5.16
CA THR A 57 4.73 7.40 -4.97
C THR A 57 3.23 7.31 -5.24
N ALA A 58 2.82 6.65 -6.33
CA ALA A 58 1.41 6.45 -6.65
C ALA A 58 0.67 5.72 -5.52
N ALA A 59 1.26 4.64 -4.98
CA ALA A 59 0.66 3.87 -3.88
C ALA A 59 0.49 4.73 -2.62
N ARG A 60 1.49 5.58 -2.30
CA ARG A 60 1.39 6.52 -1.18
C ARG A 60 0.28 7.56 -1.37
N ILE A 61 0.16 8.12 -2.57
CA ILE A 61 -0.89 9.11 -2.88
C ILE A 61 -2.27 8.45 -2.72
N ASN A 62 -2.46 7.24 -3.27
CA ASN A 62 -3.72 6.51 -3.14
C ASN A 62 -4.11 6.29 -1.66
N LEU A 63 -3.17 5.79 -0.84
CA LEU A 63 -3.41 5.59 0.60
C LEU A 63 -3.69 6.90 1.34
N HIS A 64 -2.99 7.98 0.97
CA HIS A 64 -3.18 9.27 1.60
C HIS A 64 -4.56 9.86 1.30
N LEU A 65 -5.00 9.79 0.04
CA LEU A 65 -6.33 10.24 -0.37
C LEU A 65 -7.41 9.43 0.32
N GLN A 66 -7.29 8.10 0.41
CA GLN A 66 -8.25 7.28 1.14
C GLN A 66 -8.37 7.73 2.61
N ARG A 67 -7.24 7.95 3.29
CA ARG A 67 -7.23 8.44 4.67
C ARG A 67 -7.87 9.83 4.82
N GLN A 68 -7.69 10.71 3.84
CA GLN A 68 -8.31 12.03 3.85
C GLN A 68 -9.82 11.97 3.64
N THR A 69 -10.28 11.16 2.68
CA THR A 69 -11.71 10.97 2.37
C THR A 69 -12.48 10.50 3.61
N PHE A 70 -11.90 9.57 4.36
CA PHE A 70 -12.54 8.98 5.53
C PHE A 70 -12.04 9.55 6.86
N TYR A 71 -11.39 10.72 6.85
CA TYR A 71 -10.82 11.31 8.06
C TYR A 71 -11.86 11.51 9.18
N SER A 72 -13.06 11.94 8.82
CA SER A 72 -14.17 12.19 9.76
C SER A 72 -15.05 10.97 10.02
N ALA A 73 -14.84 9.86 9.31
CA ALA A 73 -15.59 8.61 9.44
C ALA A 73 -14.69 7.39 9.11
N PRO A 74 -13.66 7.09 9.92
CA PRO A 74 -12.66 6.06 9.62
C PRO A 74 -13.24 4.66 9.43
N GLU A 75 -14.33 4.35 10.12
CA GLU A 75 -15.09 3.10 10.04
C GLU A 75 -15.68 2.83 8.65
N MET A 76 -15.96 3.88 7.87
CA MET A 76 -16.53 3.77 6.52
C MET A 76 -15.47 3.42 5.46
N ALA A 77 -14.18 3.48 5.81
CA ALA A 77 -13.09 3.38 4.83
C ALA A 77 -12.80 1.95 4.33
N GLY A 78 -13.31 0.94 5.05
CA GLY A 78 -13.23 -0.47 4.68
C GLY A 78 -14.45 -0.98 3.92
N ASP A 79 -15.52 -0.18 3.84
CA ASP A 79 -16.84 -0.55 3.29
C ASP A 79 -17.08 0.18 1.96
N THR A 80 -16.07 0.16 1.08
CA THR A 80 -16.13 0.81 -0.25
C THR A 80 -16.05 -0.17 -1.41
N ASP A 81 -15.97 -1.48 -1.14
CA ASP A 81 -16.07 -2.50 -2.18
C ASP A 81 -17.55 -2.58 -2.59
N GLU A 82 -17.98 -1.69 -3.49
CA GLU A 82 -19.22 -1.88 -4.24
C GLU A 82 -19.04 -3.15 -5.09
N ASP A 83 -19.75 -4.22 -4.71
CA ASP A 83 -19.97 -5.37 -5.58
C ASP A 83 -20.58 -4.87 -6.88
N TRP A 84 -19.77 -4.79 -7.93
CA TRP A 84 -20.23 -4.53 -9.29
C TRP A 84 -21.07 -5.72 -9.74
N GLU A 85 -22.37 -5.67 -9.48
CA GLU A 85 -23.38 -6.51 -10.12
C GLU A 85 -23.36 -6.19 -11.62
N GLY A 86 -22.76 -7.08 -12.40
CA GLY A 86 -22.62 -6.98 -13.86
C GLY A 86 -23.87 -7.36 -14.64
#